data_AF-A0A0L7SXS9-F1
#
_entry.id   AF-A0A0L7SXS9-F1
#
_cell.length_a   1.000
_cell.length_b   1.000
_cell.length_c   1.000
_cell.angle_alpha   90.00
_cell.angle_beta   90.00
_cell.angle_gamma   90.00
#
_symmetry.space_group_name_H-M   'P 1'
#
loop_
_entity.id
_entity.type
_entity.pdbx_description
1 polymer ?
#
loop_
_entity_poly.entity_id
_entity_poly.type
_entity_poly.pdbx_seq_one_letter_code
_entity_poly.pdbx_strand_id
1 'polypeptide(L)'
;MQDLNQLKTMIDTLQMRRVGFKKQIDEFKKLQEEIAQLHSRAATDPDAQRKLKNLDGVLKGDRVPKQMADKAAMMKKTFEQLGKQLKQLVPDQVAQPGQTTAAAVVPVVEAPVKPVMAKKHRRAFI
;
A
#
# COMPACT_ATOMS: atom_id res chain seq x y z
N MET A 1 6.26 -22.31 26.52
CA MET A 1 5.68 -22.85 25.26
C MET A 1 4.29 -22.29 24.95
N GLN A 2 3.47 -21.97 25.95
CA GLN A 2 2.09 -21.47 25.75
C GLN A 2 2.04 -20.11 25.00
N ASP A 3 2.98 -19.21 25.30
CA ASP A 3 3.06 -17.88 24.66
C ASP A 3 3.39 -17.94 23.16
N LEU A 4 4.23 -18.89 22.74
CA LEU A 4 4.58 -19.09 21.33
C LEU A 4 3.40 -19.62 20.52
N ASN A 5 2.59 -20.51 21.11
CA ASN A 5 1.38 -21.01 20.46
C ASN A 5 0.31 -19.91 20.33
N GLN A 6 0.21 -19.03 21.32
CA GLN A 6 -0.68 -17.87 21.26
C GLN A 6 -0.24 -16.86 20.19
N LEU A 7 1.06 -16.57 20.10
CA LEU A 7 1.63 -15.71 19.05
C LEU A 7 1.40 -16.30 17.65
N LYS A 8 1.62 -17.61 17.47
CA LYS A 8 1.36 -18.30 16.19
C LYS A 8 -0.11 -18.15 15.77
N THR A 9 -1.03 -18.37 16.70
CA THR A 9 -2.48 -18.27 16.43
C THR A 9 -2.89 -16.84 16.03
N MET A 10 -2.30 -15.82 16.67
CA MET A 10 -2.51 -14.42 16.30
C MET A 10 -1.99 -14.13 14.89
N ILE A 11 -0.78 -14.60 14.55
CA ILE A 11 -0.19 -14.43 13.22
C ILE A 11 -1.04 -15.11 12.14
N ASP A 12 -1.50 -16.34 12.38
CA ASP A 12 -2.35 -17.09 11.45
C ASP A 12 -3.67 -16.34 11.20
N THR A 13 -4.28 -15.78 12.26
CA THR A 13 -5.50 -14.97 12.17
C THR A 13 -5.28 -13.68 11.37
N LEU A 14 -4.13 -13.02 11.58
CA LEU A 14 -3.73 -11.81 10.84
C LEU A 14 -3.54 -12.11 9.35
N GLN A 15 -2.89 -13.22 9.02
CA GLN A 15 -2.67 -13.64 7.63
C GLN A 15 -4.00 -13.93 6.92
N MET A 16 -4.91 -14.66 7.57
CA MET A 16 -6.26 -14.91 7.05
C MET A 16 -7.01 -13.60 6.77
N ARG A 17 -6.97 -12.65 7.71
CA ARG A 17 -7.59 -11.33 7.52
C ARG A 17 -6.92 -10.54 6.39
N ARG A 18 -5.58 -10.58 6.26
CA ARG A 18 -4.84 -9.93 5.17
C ARG A 18 -5.31 -10.42 3.81
N VAL A 19 -5.49 -11.73 3.64
CA VAL A 19 -5.97 -12.32 2.39
C VAL A 19 -7.40 -11.86 2.10
N GLY A 20 -8.27 -11.86 3.11
CA GLY A 20 -9.64 -11.34 2.98
C GLY A 20 -9.68 -9.87 2.55
N PHE A 21 -8.83 -9.02 3.16
CA PHE A 21 -8.73 -7.61 2.78
C PHE A 21 -8.19 -7.41 1.38
N LYS A 22 -7.18 -8.20 0.96
CA LYS A 22 -6.68 -8.14 -0.40
C LYS A 22 -7.80 -8.38 -1.42
N LYS A 23 -8.62 -9.41 -1.19
CA LYS A 23 -9.78 -9.70 -2.04
C LYS A 23 -10.78 -8.54 -2.08
N GLN A 24 -11.11 -7.96 -0.92
CA GLN A 24 -12.02 -6.81 -0.85
C GLN A 24 -11.47 -5.57 -1.57
N ILE A 25 -10.16 -5.33 -1.50
CA ILE A 25 -9.50 -4.23 -2.23
C ILE A 25 -9.57 -4.47 -3.73
N ASP A 26 -9.32 -5.69 -4.19
CA ASP A 26 -9.36 -6.03 -5.62
C ASP A 26 -10.79 -5.91 -6.17
N GLU A 27 -11.80 -6.35 -5.41
CA GLU A 27 -13.23 -6.15 -5.72
C GLU A 27 -13.59 -4.66 -5.78
N PHE A 28 -13.09 -3.85 -4.84
CA PHE A 28 -13.32 -2.41 -4.83
C PHE A 28 -12.69 -1.72 -6.05
N LYS A 29 -11.46 -2.09 -6.43
CA LYS A 29 -10.82 -1.56 -7.64
C LYS A 29 -11.61 -1.89 -8.90
N LYS A 30 -12.10 -3.13 -9.01
CA LYS A 30 -12.96 -3.53 -10.13
C LYS A 30 -14.24 -2.68 -10.19
N LEU A 31 -14.87 -2.45 -9.05
CA LEU A 31 -16.04 -1.57 -8.96
C LEU A 31 -15.71 -0.13 -9.40
N GLN A 32 -14.56 0.41 -9.00
CA GLN A 32 -14.11 1.74 -9.44
C GLN A 32 -13.90 1.79 -10.95
N GLU A 33 -13.35 0.73 -11.55
CA GLU A 33 -13.20 0.63 -13.01
C GLU A 33 -14.56 0.59 -13.72
N GLU A 34 -15.51 -0.22 -13.23
CA GLU A 34 -16.88 -0.27 -13.77
C GLU A 34 -17.58 1.10 -13.68
N ILE A 35 -17.39 1.84 -12.59
CA ILE A 35 -17.91 3.21 -12.43
C ILE A 35 -17.25 4.15 -13.44
N ALA A 36 -15.93 4.05 -13.66
CA ALA A 36 -15.23 4.85 -14.66
C ALA A 36 -15.75 4.58 -16.09
N GLN A 37 -16.00 3.32 -16.42
CA GLN A 37 -16.61 2.93 -17.70
C GLN A 37 -18.05 3.45 -17.83
N LEU A 38 -18.82 3.47 -16.75
CA LEU A 38 -20.15 4.10 -16.75
C LEU A 38 -20.04 5.60 -17.03
N HIS A 39 -19.10 6.30 -16.41
CA HIS A 39 -18.87 7.73 -16.67
C HIS A 39 -18.46 8.01 -18.11
N SER A 40 -17.62 7.18 -18.73
CA SER A 40 -17.17 7.41 -20.11
C SER A 40 -18.29 7.31 -21.15
N ARG A 41 -19.32 6.50 -20.88
CA ARG A 41 -20.47 6.31 -21.80
C ARG A 41 -21.73 7.06 -21.39
N ALA A 42 -21.78 7.67 -20.20
CA ALA A 42 -22.98 8.31 -19.67
C ALA A 42 -23.50 9.50 -20.51
N ALA A 43 -22.66 10.10 -21.35
CA ALA A 43 -23.07 11.16 -22.26
C ALA A 43 -23.95 10.66 -23.43
N THR A 44 -23.82 9.39 -23.80
CA THR A 44 -24.48 8.80 -24.97
C THR A 44 -25.40 7.62 -24.61
N ASP A 45 -25.22 7.04 -23.42
CA ASP A 45 -25.99 5.90 -22.92
C ASP A 45 -26.88 6.32 -21.72
N PRO A 46 -28.22 6.42 -21.92
CA PRO A 46 -29.15 6.79 -20.85
C PRO A 46 -29.22 5.75 -19.72
N ASP A 47 -28.93 4.47 -19.99
CA ASP A 47 -28.88 3.44 -18.96
C ASP A 47 -27.65 3.61 -18.07
N ALA A 48 -26.51 3.98 -18.64
CA ALA A 48 -25.32 4.34 -17.87
C ALA A 48 -25.56 5.57 -17.00
N GLN A 49 -26.25 6.58 -17.53
CA GLN A 49 -26.63 7.77 -16.77
C GLN A 49 -27.56 7.42 -15.60
N ARG A 50 -28.54 6.53 -15.81
CA ARG A 50 -29.45 6.06 -14.76
C ARG A 50 -28.69 5.28 -13.67
N LYS A 51 -27.77 4.40 -14.06
CA LYS A 51 -26.93 3.65 -13.10
C LYS A 51 -26.07 4.56 -12.25
N LEU A 52 -25.46 5.60 -12.85
CA LEU A 52 -24.69 6.60 -12.09
C LEU A 52 -25.55 7.40 -11.12
N LYS A 53 -26.74 7.84 -11.53
CA LYS A 53 -27.68 8.55 -10.62
C LYS A 53 -28.10 7.68 -9.44
N ASN A 54 -28.35 6.39 -9.66
CA ASN A 54 -28.67 5.46 -8.59
C ASN A 54 -27.48 5.27 -7.64
N LEU A 55 -26.27 5.11 -8.19
CA LEU A 55 -25.04 4.96 -7.42
C LEU A 55 -24.77 6.20 -6.56
N ASP A 56 -24.94 7.39 -7.13
CA ASP A 56 -24.81 8.67 -6.45
C ASP A 56 -25.86 8.82 -5.33
N GLY A 57 -27.09 8.38 -5.55
CA GLY A 57 -28.14 8.34 -4.51
C GLY A 57 -27.79 7.43 -3.33
N VAL A 58 -27.16 6.29 -3.59
CA VAL A 58 -26.69 5.36 -2.53
C VAL A 58 -25.48 5.93 -1.78
N LEU A 59 -24.54 6.56 -2.49
CA LEU A 59 -23.33 7.13 -1.92
C LEU A 59 -23.58 8.43 -1.14
N LYS A 60 -24.53 9.25 -1.59
CA LYS A 60 -24.99 10.44 -0.86
C LYS A 60 -25.83 10.11 0.37
N GLY A 61 -26.27 8.85 0.51
CA GLY A 61 -26.84 8.38 1.77
C GLY A 61 -25.76 8.30 2.84
N ASP A 62 -25.97 8.95 3.99
CA ASP A 62 -24.99 9.00 5.10
C ASP A 62 -24.54 7.63 5.62
N ARG A 63 -25.33 6.58 5.35
CA ARG A 63 -25.12 5.26 5.96
C ARG A 63 -23.92 4.51 5.40
N VAL A 64 -23.74 4.50 4.08
CA VAL A 64 -22.71 3.66 3.43
C VAL A 64 -21.30 4.23 3.63
N PRO A 65 -21.03 5.53 3.36
CA PRO A 65 -19.71 6.12 3.59
C PRO A 65 -19.31 6.06 5.07
N LYS A 66 -20.25 6.33 5.98
CA LYS A 66 -20.01 6.28 7.42
C LYS A 66 -19.65 4.87 7.91
N GLN A 67 -20.41 3.85 7.48
CA GLN A 67 -20.10 2.46 7.84
C GLN A 67 -18.74 2.00 7.32
N MET A 68 -18.33 2.46 6.14
CA MET A 68 -16.99 2.16 5.61
C MET A 68 -15.89 2.87 6.42
N ALA A 69 -16.09 4.15 6.75
CA ALA A 69 -15.17 4.91 7.59
C ALA A 69 -15.02 4.28 8.99
N ASP A 70 -16.12 3.85 9.61
CA ASP A 70 -16.12 3.22 10.93
C ASP A 70 -15.36 1.87 10.91
N LYS A 71 -15.58 1.05 9.88
CA LYS A 71 -14.83 -0.20 9.70
C LYS A 71 -13.34 0.05 9.47
N ALA A 72 -12.98 1.07 8.69
CA ALA A 72 -11.59 1.47 8.47
C ALA A 72 -10.92 1.94 9.78
N ALA A 73 -11.62 2.75 10.57
CA ALA A 73 -11.14 3.21 11.88
C ALA A 73 -10.95 2.04 12.85
N MET A 74 -11.90 1.09 12.89
CA MET A 74 -11.79 -0.11 13.71
C MET A 74 -10.59 -0.96 13.29
N MET A 75 -10.39 -1.17 11.99
CA MET A 75 -9.21 -1.87 11.47
C MET A 75 -7.91 -1.20 11.90
N LYS A 76 -7.79 0.11 11.70
CA LYS A 76 -6.61 0.89 12.12
C LYS A 76 -6.31 0.67 13.61
N LYS A 77 -7.32 0.78 14.48
CA LYS A 77 -7.19 0.54 15.92
C LYS A 77 -6.71 -0.88 16.24
N THR A 78 -7.25 -1.89 15.56
CA THR A 78 -6.82 -3.28 15.77
C THR A 78 -5.37 -3.51 15.35
N PHE A 79 -4.92 -2.93 14.23
CA PHE A 79 -3.52 -3.02 13.80
C PHE A 79 -2.58 -2.30 14.75
N GLU A 80 -2.97 -1.13 15.27
CA GLU A 80 -2.18 -0.40 16.29
C GLU A 80 -2.04 -1.20 17.59
N GLN A 81 -3.12 -1.86 18.05
CA GLN A 81 -3.08 -2.72 19.23
C GLN A 81 -2.19 -3.94 19.02
N LEU A 82 -2.30 -4.61 17.86
CA LEU A 82 -1.42 -5.72 17.50
C LEU A 82 0.05 -5.29 17.42
N GLY A 83 0.33 -4.11 16.87
CA GLY A 83 1.68 -3.54 16.84
C GLY A 83 2.25 -3.28 18.24
N LYS A 84 1.41 -2.81 19.18
CA LYS A 84 1.81 -2.62 20.59
C LYS A 84 2.07 -3.96 21.29
N GLN A 85 1.20 -4.95 21.08
CA GLN A 85 1.37 -6.29 21.67
C GLN A 85 2.61 -6.99 21.13
N LEU A 86 2.92 -6.85 19.83
CA LEU A 86 4.13 -7.39 19.25
C LEU A 86 5.39 -6.73 19.84
N LYS A 87 5.38 -5.40 20.04
CA LYS A 87 6.48 -4.68 20.71
C LYS A 87 6.67 -5.10 22.17
N GLN A 88 5.62 -5.53 22.86
CA GLN A 88 5.72 -6.04 24.23
C GLN A 88 6.26 -7.47 24.29
N LEU A 89 5.96 -8.28 23.28
CA LEU A 89 6.43 -9.66 23.14
C LEU A 89 7.87 -9.75 22.60
N VAL A 90 8.36 -8.69 21.96
CA VAL A 90 9.78 -8.49 21.64
C VAL A 90 10.36 -7.58 22.72
N PRO A 91 10.79 -8.11 23.89
CA PRO A 91 11.56 -7.30 24.82
C PRO A 91 12.80 -6.77 24.10
N ASP A 92 13.29 -5.60 24.51
CA ASP A 92 14.53 -4.92 24.05
C ASP A 92 15.83 -5.75 24.28
N GLN A 93 15.78 -7.08 24.19
CA GLN A 93 16.93 -7.98 24.21
C GLN A 93 17.68 -8.02 22.87
N VAL A 94 17.63 -6.95 22.09
CA VAL A 94 18.81 -6.55 21.31
C VAL A 94 19.55 -5.50 22.13
N ALA A 95 20.06 -5.94 23.27
CA ALA A 95 21.18 -5.28 23.91
C ALA A 95 22.31 -5.17 22.86
N GLN A 96 22.71 -3.93 22.59
CA GLN A 96 24.00 -3.49 22.07
C GLN A 96 24.93 -4.56 21.46
N PRO A 97 25.28 -4.49 20.16
CA PRO A 97 26.59 -4.96 19.71
C PRO A 97 27.59 -3.82 19.93
N GLY A 98 27.96 -3.61 21.19
CA GLY A 98 29.10 -2.77 21.55
C GLY A 98 30.39 -3.58 21.47
N GLN A 99 31.19 -3.27 20.44
CA GLN A 99 32.66 -3.39 20.36
C GLN A 99 33.31 -4.76 20.09
N THR A 100 33.78 -4.92 18.85
CA THR A 100 35.18 -5.19 18.43
C THR A 100 35.09 -5.51 16.92
N THR A 101 35.71 -4.83 15.96
CA THR A 101 37.00 -4.12 15.91
C THR A 101 36.93 -3.00 14.86
N ALA A 102 37.74 -1.97 15.08
CA ALA A 102 37.97 -0.87 14.18
C ALA A 102 38.64 -1.32 12.86
N ALA A 103 38.15 -0.83 11.73
CA ALA A 103 39.00 -0.51 10.58
C ALA A 103 38.30 0.47 9.62
N ALA A 104 38.92 1.64 9.50
CA ALA A 104 38.92 2.53 8.34
C ALA A 104 37.61 3.27 7.98
N VAL A 105 37.43 4.40 8.66
CA VAL A 105 36.90 5.61 8.03
C VAL A 105 37.93 6.09 7.00
N VAL A 106 37.57 6.14 5.72
CA VAL A 106 38.16 7.11 4.77
C VAL A 106 37.05 7.62 3.84
N PRO A 107 36.64 8.91 3.95
CA PRO A 107 35.77 9.57 3.00
C PRO A 107 36.64 10.40 2.04
N VAL A 108 36.60 10.14 0.74
CA VAL A 108 37.30 10.99 -0.24
C VAL A 108 36.43 11.25 -1.47
N VAL A 109 35.84 12.46 -1.44
CA VAL A 109 35.83 13.49 -2.49
C VAL A 109 34.85 13.35 -3.67
N GLU A 110 34.03 14.39 -3.75
CA GLU A 110 33.11 14.81 -4.79
C GLU A 110 33.82 15.59 -5.93
N ALA A 111 33.29 15.45 -7.16
CA ALA A 111 33.39 16.32 -8.37
C ALA A 111 34.65 16.28 -9.28
N PRO A 112 34.62 16.75 -10.57
CA PRO A 112 33.51 17.10 -11.50
C PRO A 112 33.66 16.63 -13.01
N VAL A 113 32.51 16.59 -13.72
CA VAL A 113 32.19 16.95 -15.14
C VAL A 113 33.23 16.80 -16.28
N LYS A 114 32.85 16.09 -17.37
CA LYS A 114 32.72 16.61 -18.77
C LYS A 114 32.14 15.57 -19.76
N PRO A 115 31.18 15.96 -20.64
CA PRO A 115 30.68 15.09 -21.71
C PRO A 115 31.58 15.20 -22.95
N VAL A 116 32.03 14.08 -23.52
CA VAL A 116 32.80 14.09 -24.77
C VAL A 116 31.91 13.60 -25.91
N MET A 117 31.69 14.52 -26.84
CA MET A 117 30.88 14.44 -28.05
C MET A 117 31.30 13.27 -28.96
N ALA A 118 30.36 12.38 -29.27
CA ALA A 118 30.53 11.37 -30.32
C ALA A 118 30.50 12.05 -31.70
N LYS A 119 31.64 12.04 -32.41
CA LYS A 119 31.78 12.48 -33.80
C LYS A 119 30.90 11.62 -34.70
N LYS A 120 29.87 12.23 -35.30
CA LYS A 120 29.06 11.63 -36.36
C LYS A 120 29.92 11.49 -37.63
N HIS A 121 30.17 10.26 -38.05
CA HIS A 121 30.73 9.98 -39.37
C HIS A 121 29.68 10.29 -40.45
N ARG A 122 30.00 11.28 -41.29
CA ARG A 122 29.24 11.68 -42.47
C ARG A 122 29.45 10.60 -43.55
N ARG A 123 28.45 9.75 -43.80
CA ARG A 123 28.39 8.94 -45.05
C ARG A 123 27.82 9.84 -46.15
N ALA A 124 28.62 10.07 -47.17
CA ALA A 124 28.16 10.64 -48.44
C ALA A 124 27.23 9.63 -49.13
N PHE A 125 26.10 10.12 -49.63
CA PHE A 125 25.29 9.46 -50.66
C PHE A 125 24.74 10.55 -51.57
N ILE A 126 24.86 10.25 -52.87
CA ILE A 126 24.47 10.96 -54.08
C ILE A 126 25.51 11.96 -54.58
#